data_AF-A0A929NT67-F1
#
_entry.id   AF-A0A929NT67-F1
#
_cell.length_a   1.000
_cell.length_b   1.000
_cell.length_c   1.000
_cell.angle_alpha   90.00
_cell.angle_beta   90.00
_cell.angle_gamma   90.00
#
_symmetry.space_group_name_H-M   'P 1'
#
loop_
_entity.id
_entity.type
_entity.pdbx_description
1 polymer ?
#
loop_
_entity_poly.entity_id
_entity_poly.type
_entity_poly.pdbx_seq_one_letter_code
_entity_poly.pdbx_strand_id
1 'polypeptide(L)'
;MPDRDDDTEANSSSENHSGGPAARPGVSFDEPKIIGQVVSVEGSRAAARLVGSEALLAAGLKSLQIGSLVKMHLDETTVFAMVKGLNIPELAAAQSDAEIRIMELELVGEGVPGPGGGAEVFRRGVSFYPTLGDSVYAVNQDDLTRVYAQPNVSAVKVGTIYQDRNLPAYVSVDDLLGKHFAVLGTTGSGKSCAVSTMLRAILSQHREGHVLLLDLHGEYGHAFTDFAELLGAGEFSIPYWLLNFEELQEIVVEKTDDLEIDRSILREAVIHARKLFDESAEKNAAIDGDSPVPYRLQEVLRYLDSAVGKLDKPTGAAPYIRLRNRINALLADRRFAFMFQEGYNVADDMAEILARLFRVPANGKPITILDLSEVPSDIMKVVISLLCRMTFDFAYWAEGDTPVLLVCEEAHRYAGQLDGSGFDLTKRALSRIVNEGRKYGVSLGIVSQRPSELDLGILSQCSTIFAMRMNNLKDQEYVRGTLSESGLGLIDALPSLRTGEAIVVGEGVSVPARVYLNLLPENQRPRSSTAEFSKYWKEGAAKEGEGETSAVTNVVNRWRRQRR
;
A
#
# COMPACT_ATOMS: atom_id res chain seq x y z
N MET A 1 -29.61 -65.58 -48.08
CA MET A 1 -28.96 -66.89 -47.84
C MET A 1 -28.37 -66.85 -46.45
N PRO A 2 -28.56 -67.94 -45.70
CA PRO A 2 -29.12 -67.96 -44.34
C PRO A 2 -28.00 -68.19 -43.31
N ASP A 3 -28.20 -68.10 -42.00
CA ASP A 3 -28.92 -69.06 -41.13
C ASP A 3 -28.86 -68.47 -39.69
N ARG A 4 -29.99 -68.36 -38.97
CA ARG A 4 -30.51 -69.33 -37.96
C ARG A 4 -29.74 -69.29 -36.64
N ASP A 5 -30.29 -69.35 -35.42
CA ASP A 5 -31.58 -69.76 -34.83
C ASP A 5 -31.71 -68.94 -33.51
N ASP A 6 -32.87 -68.44 -33.05
CA ASP A 6 -34.13 -69.06 -32.56
C ASP A 6 -34.17 -69.22 -31.02
N ASP A 7 -35.40 -69.14 -30.48
CA ASP A 7 -35.90 -69.46 -29.13
C ASP A 7 -35.85 -68.36 -28.03
N THR A 8 -36.97 -67.67 -27.72
CA THR A 8 -38.08 -68.01 -26.76
C THR A 8 -37.62 -68.06 -25.29
N GLU A 9 -38.28 -67.55 -24.25
CA GLU A 9 -39.69 -67.24 -23.99
C GLU A 9 -39.82 -66.51 -22.61
N ALA A 10 -40.93 -65.80 -22.44
CA ALA A 10 -41.75 -65.64 -21.23
C ALA A 10 -41.24 -64.95 -19.93
N ASN A 11 -41.72 -63.72 -19.76
CA ASN A 11 -42.70 -63.28 -18.75
C ASN A 11 -42.45 -63.50 -17.23
N SER A 12 -42.35 -62.37 -16.51
CA SER A 12 -43.28 -61.93 -15.44
C SER A 12 -42.65 -61.45 -14.12
N SER A 13 -43.29 -60.39 -13.61
CA SER A 13 -43.35 -59.88 -12.22
C SER A 13 -42.12 -59.20 -11.59
N SER A 14 -42.22 -57.86 -11.61
CA SER A 14 -42.12 -56.95 -10.46
C SER A 14 -41.01 -57.14 -9.43
N GLU A 15 -40.14 -56.13 -9.31
CA GLU A 15 -39.72 -55.64 -8.00
C GLU A 15 -39.19 -54.20 -8.07
N ASN A 16 -39.73 -53.37 -7.16
CA ASN A 16 -39.35 -51.99 -6.92
C ASN A 16 -37.87 -51.88 -6.50
N HIS A 17 -37.08 -51.06 -7.18
CA HIS A 17 -35.85 -50.51 -6.61
C HIS A 17 -35.73 -49.01 -6.88
N SER A 18 -35.86 -48.27 -5.77
CA SER A 18 -35.42 -46.89 -5.57
C SER A 18 -33.91 -46.78 -5.84
N GLY A 19 -33.53 -46.30 -7.01
CA GLY A 19 -32.14 -45.95 -7.35
C GLY A 19 -31.84 -44.50 -6.98
N GLY A 20 -31.16 -44.29 -5.85
CA GLY A 20 -30.37 -43.08 -5.64
C GLY A 20 -29.18 -43.06 -6.63
N PRO A 21 -28.67 -41.88 -7.03
CA PRO A 21 -27.64 -41.80 -8.04
C PRO A 21 -26.33 -42.44 -7.56
N ALA A 22 -25.80 -43.34 -8.39
CA ALA A 22 -24.56 -44.07 -8.15
C ALA A 22 -23.35 -43.12 -8.06
N ALA A 23 -22.53 -43.31 -7.01
CA ALA A 23 -21.25 -42.64 -6.84
C ALA A 23 -20.29 -42.98 -7.99
N ARG A 24 -19.64 -41.95 -8.54
CA ARG A 24 -18.55 -42.12 -9.52
C ARG A 24 -17.29 -42.67 -8.81
N PRO A 25 -16.60 -43.67 -9.36
CA PRO A 25 -15.37 -44.20 -8.76
C PRO A 25 -14.14 -43.40 -9.24
N GLY A 26 -13.21 -43.12 -8.32
CA GLY A 26 -11.81 -42.85 -8.71
C GLY A 26 -11.13 -41.58 -8.19
N VAL A 27 -11.42 -41.10 -6.98
CA VAL A 27 -10.48 -40.29 -6.18
C VAL A 27 -10.67 -40.73 -4.73
N SER A 28 -9.64 -41.31 -4.08
CA SER A 28 -9.71 -41.53 -2.64
C SER A 28 -9.48 -40.19 -1.95
N PHE A 29 -10.56 -39.49 -1.64
CA PHE A 29 -10.52 -38.39 -0.70
C PHE A 29 -10.33 -39.00 0.69
N ASP A 30 -9.33 -38.55 1.45
CA ASP A 30 -9.31 -38.81 2.89
C ASP A 30 -10.66 -38.36 3.46
N GLU A 31 -11.38 -39.25 4.17
CA GLU A 31 -12.69 -38.92 4.73
C GLU A 31 -12.56 -37.65 5.60
N PRO A 32 -13.42 -36.64 5.41
CA PRO A 32 -13.33 -35.39 6.16
C PRO A 32 -13.53 -35.69 7.65
N LYS A 33 -12.50 -35.37 8.46
CA LYS A 33 -12.50 -35.73 9.88
C LYS A 33 -13.12 -34.63 10.72
N ILE A 34 -14.13 -35.02 11.50
CA ILE A 34 -14.85 -34.15 12.44
C ILE A 34 -13.92 -33.79 13.60
N ILE A 35 -13.74 -32.49 13.82
CA ILE A 35 -12.92 -31.93 14.89
C ILE A 35 -13.75 -31.17 15.93
N GLY A 36 -15.02 -30.89 15.64
CA GLY A 36 -15.89 -30.17 16.55
C GLY A 36 -17.37 -30.26 16.18
N GLN A 37 -18.21 -29.68 17.03
CA GLN A 37 -19.65 -29.56 16.81
C GLN A 37 -20.12 -28.16 17.22
N VAL A 38 -20.88 -27.49 16.36
CA VAL A 38 -21.38 -26.13 16.61
C VAL A 38 -22.34 -26.12 17.81
N VAL A 39 -22.09 -25.21 18.76
CA VAL A 39 -22.86 -25.05 20.00
C VAL A 39 -23.49 -23.66 20.16
N SER A 40 -23.01 -22.66 19.41
CA SER A 40 -23.65 -21.35 19.31
C SER A 40 -23.36 -20.69 17.97
N VAL A 41 -24.25 -19.81 17.52
CA VAL A 41 -24.11 -19.01 16.30
C VAL A 41 -24.67 -17.61 16.58
N GLU A 42 -23.84 -16.60 16.37
CA GLU A 42 -24.13 -15.18 16.64
C GLU A 42 -23.61 -14.32 15.47
N GLY A 43 -24.49 -14.03 14.51
CA GLY A 43 -24.11 -13.30 13.30
C GLY A 43 -22.97 -14.01 12.55
N SER A 44 -21.88 -13.30 12.29
CA SER A 44 -20.67 -13.83 11.62
C SER A 44 -19.80 -14.73 12.53
N ARG A 45 -20.21 -14.95 13.78
CA ARG A 45 -19.47 -15.77 14.74
C ARG A 45 -20.21 -17.06 15.05
N ALA A 46 -19.45 -18.10 15.34
CA ALA A 46 -19.97 -19.34 15.89
C ALA A 46 -19.04 -19.83 16.99
N ALA A 47 -19.53 -20.69 17.87
CA ALA A 47 -18.68 -21.46 18.76
C ALA A 47 -18.91 -22.94 18.51
N ALA A 48 -17.85 -23.72 18.56
CA ALA A 48 -17.93 -25.17 18.44
C ALA A 48 -17.21 -25.84 19.61
N ARG A 49 -17.80 -26.92 20.12
CA ARG A 49 -17.15 -27.81 21.08
C ARG A 49 -16.19 -28.71 20.34
N LEU A 50 -14.92 -28.72 20.74
CA LEU A 50 -13.89 -29.61 20.20
C LEU A 50 -14.21 -31.07 20.54
N VAL A 51 -14.07 -31.94 19.55
CA VAL A 51 -13.96 -33.39 19.77
C VAL A 51 -12.55 -33.67 20.30
N GLY A 52 -12.38 -34.69 21.15
CA GLY A 52 -11.12 -34.97 21.88
C GLY A 52 -9.85 -34.97 21.01
N SER A 53 -8.68 -34.84 21.64
CA SER A 53 -7.38 -34.66 20.97
C SER A 53 -7.01 -35.73 19.94
N GLU A 54 -7.56 -36.94 20.05
CA GLU A 54 -7.38 -38.01 19.07
C GLU A 54 -7.97 -37.66 17.69
N ALA A 55 -9.09 -36.94 17.65
CA ALA A 55 -9.72 -36.52 16.40
C ALA A 55 -8.87 -35.48 15.64
N LEU A 56 -8.18 -34.59 16.36
CA LEU A 56 -7.24 -33.63 15.77
C LEU A 56 -6.03 -34.35 15.15
N LEU A 57 -5.41 -35.28 15.91
CA LEU A 57 -4.28 -36.07 15.43
C LEU A 57 -4.68 -36.93 14.23
N ALA A 58 -5.87 -37.54 14.28
CA ALA A 58 -6.42 -38.28 13.15
C ALA A 58 -6.58 -37.36 11.93
N ALA A 59 -7.02 -36.11 12.10
CA ALA A 59 -7.13 -35.12 11.02
C ALA A 59 -5.78 -34.61 10.49
N GLY A 60 -4.65 -35.16 10.94
CA GLY A 60 -3.32 -34.69 10.56
C GLY A 60 -2.93 -33.36 11.22
N LEU A 61 -3.78 -32.83 12.10
CA LEU A 61 -3.55 -31.59 12.81
C LEU A 61 -2.80 -31.88 14.12
N LYS A 62 -1.54 -31.43 14.20
CA LYS A 62 -0.77 -31.50 15.46
C LYS A 62 -1.41 -30.68 16.58
N SER A 63 -1.99 -29.53 16.23
CA SER A 63 -2.80 -28.69 17.12
C SER A 63 -3.65 -27.72 16.30
N LEU A 64 -4.78 -27.31 16.86
CA LEU A 64 -5.58 -26.21 16.33
C LEU A 64 -4.98 -24.88 16.86
N GLN A 65 -4.75 -23.91 15.99
CA GLN A 65 -4.19 -22.60 16.37
C GLN A 65 -5.14 -21.48 15.93
N ILE A 66 -5.03 -20.32 16.59
CA ILE A 66 -5.72 -19.10 16.11
C ILE A 66 -5.28 -18.82 14.66
N GLY A 67 -6.26 -18.51 13.81
CA GLY A 67 -6.09 -18.33 12.37
C GLY A 67 -6.16 -19.62 11.55
N SER A 68 -6.33 -20.80 12.16
CA SER A 68 -6.57 -22.03 11.41
C SER A 68 -7.94 -21.99 10.73
N LEU A 69 -8.03 -22.47 9.50
CA LEU A 69 -9.32 -22.64 8.82
C LEU A 69 -9.95 -23.97 9.20
N VAL A 70 -11.28 -23.96 9.29
CA VAL A 70 -12.15 -25.12 9.44
C VAL A 70 -13.29 -25.00 8.44
N LYS A 71 -13.98 -26.11 8.17
CA LYS A 71 -15.15 -26.11 7.29
C LYS A 71 -16.36 -26.76 7.93
N MET A 72 -17.54 -26.37 7.49
CA MET A 72 -18.83 -26.94 7.86
C MET A 72 -19.57 -27.25 6.57
N HIS A 73 -20.09 -28.47 6.46
CA HIS A 73 -20.92 -28.87 5.34
C HIS A 73 -22.38 -28.58 5.70
N LEU A 74 -22.96 -27.59 5.04
CA LEU A 74 -24.39 -27.31 5.10
C LEU A 74 -25.05 -27.99 3.89
N ASP A 75 -26.38 -28.10 3.90
CA ASP A 75 -27.13 -28.77 2.83
C ASP A 75 -26.87 -28.16 1.44
N GLU A 76 -26.67 -26.83 1.38
CA GLU A 76 -26.55 -26.07 0.13
C GLU A 76 -25.10 -25.70 -0.23
N THR A 77 -24.19 -25.68 0.74
CA THR A 77 -22.82 -25.15 0.55
C THR A 77 -21.85 -25.62 1.63
N THR A 78 -20.56 -25.52 1.35
CA THR A 78 -19.51 -25.66 2.37
C THR A 78 -19.11 -24.28 2.87
N VAL A 79 -19.33 -24.01 4.16
CA VAL A 79 -18.92 -22.78 4.83
C VAL A 79 -17.53 -22.95 5.42
N PHE A 80 -16.66 -21.98 5.19
CA PHE A 80 -15.33 -21.88 5.79
C PHE A 80 -15.33 -20.86 6.93
N ALA A 81 -14.74 -21.26 8.05
CA ALA A 81 -14.58 -20.42 9.22
C ALA A 81 -13.13 -20.43 9.70
N MET A 82 -12.71 -19.34 10.34
CA MET A 82 -11.39 -19.19 10.93
C MET A 82 -11.48 -19.29 12.45
N VAL A 83 -10.55 -20.01 13.07
CA VAL A 83 -10.45 -20.12 14.53
C VAL A 83 -9.97 -18.80 15.11
N LYS A 84 -10.81 -18.13 15.87
CA LYS A 84 -10.54 -16.83 16.50
C LYS A 84 -9.99 -16.98 17.93
N GLY A 85 -10.48 -17.98 18.66
CA GLY A 85 -10.17 -18.19 20.07
C GLY A 85 -10.31 -19.65 20.47
N LEU A 86 -9.62 -20.02 21.55
CA LEU A 86 -9.68 -21.36 22.14
C LEU A 86 -9.80 -21.21 23.65
N ASN A 87 -10.92 -21.66 24.21
CA ASN A 87 -11.29 -21.41 25.60
C ASN A 87 -11.74 -22.69 26.31
N ILE A 88 -11.43 -22.81 27.59
CA ILE A 88 -11.97 -23.84 28.49
C ILE A 88 -12.86 -23.11 29.50
N PRO A 89 -14.19 -23.26 29.47
CA PRO A 89 -15.09 -22.57 30.40
C PRO A 89 -14.84 -22.98 31.86
N GLU A 90 -14.76 -22.02 32.78
CA GLU A 90 -14.50 -22.27 34.22
C GLU A 90 -15.50 -23.24 34.87
N LEU A 91 -16.78 -23.20 34.46
CA LEU A 91 -17.82 -24.10 34.98
C LEU A 91 -17.61 -25.57 34.59
N ALA A 92 -16.93 -25.85 33.48
CA ALA A 92 -16.62 -27.21 33.05
C ALA A 92 -15.45 -27.83 33.84
N ALA A 93 -14.59 -27.01 34.46
CA ALA A 93 -13.49 -27.49 35.29
C ALA A 93 -13.96 -27.95 36.69
N ALA A 94 -15.16 -27.55 37.12
CA ALA A 94 -15.66 -27.78 38.48
C ALA A 94 -16.59 -29.01 38.62
N GLN A 95 -17.21 -29.49 37.54
CA GLN A 95 -18.11 -30.65 37.58
C GLN A 95 -17.99 -31.50 36.29
N SER A 96 -17.40 -32.70 36.45
CA SER A 96 -17.13 -33.78 35.45
C SER A 96 -15.71 -33.82 34.84
N ASP A 97 -15.18 -35.04 34.73
CA ASP A 97 -13.86 -35.42 34.16
C ASP A 97 -13.68 -35.10 32.66
N ALA A 98 -14.65 -34.45 32.01
CA ALA A 98 -14.60 -34.12 30.59
C ALA A 98 -14.37 -32.62 30.40
N GLU A 99 -13.11 -32.22 30.27
CA GLU A 99 -12.69 -30.84 29.96
C GLU A 99 -13.36 -30.38 28.64
N ILE A 100 -14.41 -29.55 28.74
CA ILE A 100 -15.09 -29.00 27.57
C ILE A 100 -14.20 -27.92 26.97
N ARG A 101 -13.67 -28.17 25.78
CA ARG A 101 -12.88 -27.21 25.02
C ARG A 101 -13.76 -26.57 23.94
N ILE A 102 -13.81 -25.24 23.93
CA ILE A 102 -14.58 -24.45 22.97
C ILE A 102 -13.61 -23.76 22.01
N MET A 103 -13.89 -23.87 20.71
CA MET A 103 -13.30 -23.03 19.68
C MET A 103 -14.29 -21.93 19.30
N GLU A 104 -13.82 -20.69 19.28
CA GLU A 104 -14.54 -19.57 18.70
C GLU A 104 -14.19 -19.46 17.22
N LEU A 105 -15.21 -19.34 16.39
CA LEU A 105 -15.13 -19.35 14.95
C LEU A 105 -15.64 -18.02 14.38
N GLU A 106 -14.97 -17.54 13.35
CA GLU A 106 -15.38 -16.41 12.53
C GLU A 106 -15.65 -16.92 11.11
N LEU A 107 -16.89 -16.78 10.64
CA LEU A 107 -17.29 -17.20 9.29
C LEU A 107 -16.61 -16.28 8.27
N VAL A 108 -15.89 -16.85 7.30
CA VAL A 108 -15.09 -16.07 6.35
C VAL A 108 -15.65 -16.12 4.93
N GLY A 109 -16.17 -17.27 4.53
CA GLY A 109 -16.69 -17.46 3.19
C GLY A 109 -17.30 -18.82 2.96
N GLU A 110 -17.68 -19.09 1.73
CA GLU A 110 -18.32 -20.33 1.32
C GLU A 110 -17.77 -20.82 -0.04
N GLY A 111 -17.86 -22.13 -0.27
CA GLY A 111 -17.64 -22.72 -1.58
C GLY A 111 -18.91 -22.63 -2.43
N VAL A 112 -18.84 -21.96 -3.57
CA VAL A 112 -19.95 -21.92 -4.54
C VAL A 112 -19.60 -22.72 -5.79
N PRO A 113 -20.57 -23.39 -6.43
CA PRO A 113 -20.34 -24.06 -7.71
C PRO A 113 -19.74 -23.08 -8.74
N GLY A 114 -18.69 -23.51 -9.45
CA GLY A 114 -18.05 -22.68 -10.46
C GLY A 114 -18.98 -22.37 -11.63
N PRO A 115 -18.72 -21.29 -12.40
CA PRO A 115 -19.49 -20.96 -13.59
C PRO A 115 -19.64 -22.16 -14.53
N GLY A 116 -20.87 -22.47 -14.97
CA GLY A 116 -21.15 -23.59 -15.86
C GLY A 116 -21.08 -24.99 -15.22
N GLY A 117 -21.14 -25.08 -13.88
CA GLY A 117 -21.04 -26.37 -13.16
C GLY A 117 -19.60 -26.87 -13.01
N GLY A 118 -18.62 -25.95 -13.10
CA GLY A 118 -17.21 -26.23 -12.88
C GLY A 118 -16.86 -26.46 -11.40
N ALA A 119 -15.55 -26.63 -11.13
CA ALA A 119 -15.04 -26.79 -9.77
C ALA A 119 -15.51 -25.65 -8.85
N GLU A 120 -15.80 -25.97 -7.59
CA GLU A 120 -16.21 -24.98 -6.59
C GLU A 120 -15.16 -23.87 -6.43
N VAL A 121 -15.64 -22.64 -6.38
CA VAL A 121 -14.83 -21.43 -6.19
C VAL A 121 -15.14 -20.86 -4.81
N PHE A 122 -14.10 -20.44 -4.09
CA PHE A 122 -14.29 -19.75 -2.82
C PHE A 122 -14.84 -18.34 -3.05
N ARG A 123 -15.88 -17.98 -2.29
CA ARG A 123 -16.41 -16.62 -2.22
C ARG A 123 -16.37 -16.13 -0.78
N ARG A 124 -16.02 -14.85 -0.60
CA ARG A 124 -16.13 -14.17 0.69
C ARG A 124 -17.59 -14.00 1.10
N GLY A 125 -17.80 -14.05 2.42
CA GLY A 125 -19.13 -13.98 3.02
C GLY A 125 -19.90 -15.30 2.89
N VAL A 126 -20.87 -15.48 3.76
CA VAL A 126 -21.71 -16.67 3.81
C VAL A 126 -23.14 -16.31 3.43
N SER A 127 -23.76 -17.13 2.59
CA SER A 127 -25.18 -17.03 2.25
C SER A 127 -26.05 -17.75 3.27
N PHE A 128 -25.49 -18.80 3.88
CA PHE A 128 -26.16 -19.62 4.90
C PHE A 128 -25.28 -19.71 6.15
N TYR A 129 -25.92 -19.60 7.31
CA TYR A 129 -25.25 -19.73 8.60
C TYR A 129 -25.34 -21.18 9.09
N PRO A 130 -24.29 -21.71 9.76
CA PRO A 130 -24.38 -23.00 10.40
C PRO A 130 -25.49 -22.99 11.46
N THR A 131 -25.98 -24.17 11.80
CA THR A 131 -26.97 -24.40 12.84
C THR A 131 -26.37 -25.13 14.03
N LEU A 132 -27.10 -25.14 15.15
CA LEU A 132 -26.67 -25.86 16.35
C LEU A 132 -26.60 -27.36 16.07
N GLY A 133 -25.47 -27.96 16.40
CA GLY A 133 -25.22 -29.38 16.18
C GLY A 133 -24.48 -29.71 14.88
N ASP A 134 -24.28 -28.74 13.97
CA ASP A 134 -23.52 -28.95 12.74
C ASP A 134 -22.08 -29.41 13.05
N SER A 135 -21.59 -30.34 12.23
CA SER A 135 -20.24 -30.87 12.39
C SER A 135 -19.21 -29.90 11.81
N VAL A 136 -18.13 -29.68 12.57
CA VAL A 136 -16.97 -28.90 12.15
C VAL A 136 -15.87 -29.86 11.73
N TYR A 137 -15.33 -29.66 10.54
CA TYR A 137 -14.32 -30.50 9.92
C TYR A 137 -13.00 -29.74 9.76
N ALA A 138 -11.89 -30.47 9.82
CA ALA A 138 -10.61 -29.94 9.38
C ALA A 138 -10.63 -29.66 7.87
N VAL A 139 -9.96 -28.59 7.44
CA VAL A 139 -9.70 -28.34 6.03
C VAL A 139 -8.56 -29.21 5.53
N ASN A 140 -8.63 -29.65 4.27
CA ASN A 140 -7.55 -30.37 3.59
C ASN A 140 -6.75 -29.43 2.67
N GLN A 141 -5.73 -29.95 1.98
CA GLN A 141 -4.88 -29.15 1.09
C GLN A 141 -5.65 -28.55 -0.09
N ASP A 142 -6.65 -29.26 -0.61
CA ASP A 142 -7.47 -28.77 -1.72
C ASP A 142 -8.35 -27.60 -1.26
N ASP A 143 -8.95 -27.70 -0.08
CA ASP A 143 -9.72 -26.62 0.55
C ASP A 143 -8.84 -25.37 0.72
N LEU A 144 -7.65 -25.54 1.31
CA LEU A 144 -6.69 -24.45 1.51
C LEU A 144 -6.29 -23.82 0.18
N THR A 145 -6.03 -24.64 -0.84
CA THR A 145 -5.69 -24.15 -2.18
C THR A 145 -6.86 -23.37 -2.79
N ARG A 146 -8.11 -23.83 -2.64
CA ARG A 146 -9.30 -23.09 -3.11
C ARG A 146 -9.51 -21.76 -2.40
N VAL A 147 -9.25 -21.71 -1.10
CA VAL A 147 -9.45 -20.50 -0.29
C VAL A 147 -8.33 -19.48 -0.57
N TYR A 148 -7.07 -19.91 -0.61
CA TYR A 148 -5.93 -19.00 -0.69
C TYR A 148 -5.37 -18.78 -2.10
N ALA A 149 -5.59 -19.69 -3.05
CA ALA A 149 -5.27 -19.47 -4.46
C ALA A 149 -6.51 -18.94 -5.18
N GLN A 150 -6.38 -17.82 -5.89
CA GLN A 150 -7.44 -17.29 -6.75
C GLN A 150 -7.15 -17.68 -8.20
N PRO A 151 -7.69 -18.79 -8.72
CA PRO A 151 -7.28 -19.35 -10.01
C PRO A 151 -7.61 -18.47 -11.23
N ASN A 152 -8.41 -17.40 -11.07
CA ASN A 152 -8.91 -16.57 -12.18
C ASN A 152 -8.65 -15.07 -12.00
N VAL A 153 -7.76 -14.67 -11.09
CA VAL A 153 -7.44 -13.25 -10.83
C VAL A 153 -5.95 -13.04 -11.06
N SER A 154 -5.58 -11.87 -11.60
CA SER A 154 -4.19 -11.46 -11.66
C SER A 154 -3.64 -11.38 -10.24
N ALA A 155 -2.81 -12.33 -9.83
CA ALA A 155 -2.36 -12.47 -8.46
C ALA A 155 -0.88 -12.83 -8.39
N VAL A 156 -0.19 -12.31 -7.37
CA VAL A 156 1.24 -12.54 -7.18
C VAL A 156 1.53 -13.17 -5.83
N LYS A 157 2.46 -14.12 -5.83
CA LYS A 157 2.93 -14.77 -4.60
C LYS A 157 3.85 -13.82 -3.84
N VAL A 158 3.41 -13.36 -2.68
CA VAL A 158 4.22 -12.48 -1.80
C VAL A 158 4.93 -13.26 -0.69
N GLY A 159 4.51 -14.50 -0.43
CA GLY A 159 4.97 -15.26 0.73
C GLY A 159 4.37 -16.64 0.87
N THR A 160 4.31 -17.11 2.11
CA THR A 160 3.61 -18.33 2.53
C THR A 160 2.69 -18.04 3.71
N ILE A 161 1.66 -18.85 3.89
CA ILE A 161 0.79 -18.77 5.08
C ILE A 161 1.61 -19.15 6.33
N TYR A 162 1.30 -18.53 7.47
CA TYR A 162 2.04 -18.75 8.72
C TYR A 162 1.87 -20.17 9.26
N GLN A 163 0.64 -20.67 9.23
CA GLN A 163 0.26 -21.98 9.75
C GLN A 163 0.82 -23.13 8.90
N ASP A 164 0.97 -22.91 7.59
CA ASP A 164 1.53 -23.88 6.65
C ASP A 164 2.48 -23.22 5.64
N ARG A 165 3.76 -23.59 5.73
CA ARG A 165 4.82 -23.08 4.86
C ARG A 165 4.74 -23.58 3.42
N ASN A 166 3.99 -24.64 3.15
CA ASN A 166 3.78 -25.15 1.79
C ASN A 166 2.71 -24.36 1.03
N LEU A 167 1.85 -23.64 1.75
CA LEU A 167 0.74 -22.91 1.19
C LEU A 167 1.19 -21.49 0.78
N PRO A 168 1.14 -21.15 -0.52
CA PRO A 168 1.53 -19.81 -0.98
C PRO A 168 0.53 -18.75 -0.50
N ALA A 169 1.06 -17.59 -0.10
CA ALA A 169 0.26 -16.40 0.14
C ALA A 169 0.22 -15.56 -1.15
N TYR A 170 -0.95 -15.47 -1.76
CA TYR A 170 -1.21 -14.66 -2.95
C TYR A 170 -1.89 -13.34 -2.59
N VAL A 171 -1.61 -12.32 -3.39
CA VAL A 171 -2.29 -11.02 -3.34
C VAL A 171 -2.83 -10.72 -4.74
N SER A 172 -4.11 -10.38 -4.83
CA SER A 172 -4.78 -9.92 -6.05
C SER A 172 -4.21 -8.55 -6.43
N VAL A 173 -3.60 -8.44 -7.62
CA VAL A 173 -2.97 -7.21 -8.10
C VAL A 173 -4.03 -6.14 -8.33
N ASP A 174 -5.13 -6.49 -8.99
CA ASP A 174 -6.17 -5.53 -9.35
C ASP A 174 -6.95 -5.04 -8.12
N ASP A 175 -7.22 -5.91 -7.13
CA ASP A 175 -7.86 -5.47 -5.90
C ASP A 175 -6.93 -4.67 -5.00
N LEU A 176 -5.65 -5.05 -4.93
CA LEU A 176 -4.63 -4.33 -4.17
C LEU A 176 -4.42 -2.92 -4.73
N LEU A 177 -4.17 -2.82 -6.04
CA LEU A 177 -3.84 -1.55 -6.68
C LEU A 177 -5.10 -0.74 -6.95
N GLY A 178 -6.20 -1.36 -7.36
CA GLY A 178 -7.44 -0.66 -7.66
C GLY A 178 -8.17 -0.08 -6.44
N LYS A 179 -7.77 -0.41 -5.21
CA LYS A 179 -8.46 0.02 -3.98
C LYS A 179 -7.53 0.52 -2.87
N HIS A 180 -6.33 0.94 -3.27
CA HIS A 180 -5.27 1.43 -2.38
C HIS A 180 -4.82 0.38 -1.33
N PHE A 181 -3.62 0.55 -0.81
CA PHE A 181 -3.12 -0.32 0.24
C PHE A 181 -2.25 0.43 1.24
N ALA A 182 -2.10 -0.15 2.44
CA ALA A 182 -1.17 0.34 3.44
C ALA A 182 -0.25 -0.75 3.98
N VAL A 183 1.01 -0.40 4.23
CA VAL A 183 2.02 -1.22 4.92
C VAL A 183 2.41 -0.52 6.22
N LEU A 184 1.98 -1.10 7.33
CA LEU A 184 2.05 -0.48 8.64
C LEU A 184 2.92 -1.31 9.57
N GLY A 185 3.74 -0.67 10.40
CA GLY A 185 4.54 -1.39 11.39
C GLY A 185 5.71 -0.61 11.96
N THR A 186 6.18 -1.00 13.13
CA THR A 186 7.31 -0.33 13.81
C THR A 186 8.61 -0.36 13.00
N THR A 187 9.58 0.48 13.34
CA THR A 187 10.93 0.46 12.75
C THR A 187 11.57 -0.93 12.92
N GLY A 188 12.19 -1.48 11.86
CA GLY A 188 12.79 -2.81 11.88
C GLY A 188 11.81 -4.00 11.79
N SER A 189 10.50 -3.75 11.61
CA SER A 189 9.51 -4.81 11.34
C SER A 189 9.62 -5.41 9.93
N GLY A 190 10.23 -4.68 9.00
CA GLY A 190 10.44 -5.11 7.61
C GLY A 190 9.56 -4.40 6.56
N LYS A 191 8.97 -3.23 6.86
CA LYS A 191 8.10 -2.47 5.94
C LYS A 191 8.72 -2.25 4.55
N SER A 192 9.92 -1.66 4.47
CA SER A 192 10.59 -1.39 3.20
C SER A 192 10.84 -2.67 2.41
N CYS A 193 11.20 -3.76 3.11
CA CYS A 193 11.33 -5.10 2.52
C CYS A 193 9.99 -5.64 2.01
N ALA A 194 8.91 -5.46 2.76
CA ALA A 194 7.57 -5.91 2.36
C ALA A 194 7.10 -5.20 1.08
N VAL A 195 7.25 -3.88 1.02
CA VAL A 195 6.98 -3.07 -0.17
C VAL A 195 7.84 -3.54 -1.34
N SER A 196 9.14 -3.75 -1.11
CA SER A 196 10.05 -4.24 -2.16
C SER A 196 9.66 -5.62 -2.68
N THR A 197 9.35 -6.57 -1.79
CA THR A 197 8.90 -7.92 -2.16
C THR A 197 7.62 -7.86 -2.98
N MET A 198 6.65 -7.05 -2.55
CA MET A 198 5.37 -6.91 -3.24
C MET A 198 5.53 -6.27 -4.62
N LEU A 199 6.18 -5.10 -4.71
CA LEU A 199 6.41 -4.42 -5.99
C LEU A 199 7.22 -5.29 -6.95
N ARG A 200 8.26 -5.99 -6.48
CA ARG A 200 9.01 -6.92 -7.33
C ARG A 200 8.16 -8.09 -7.81
N ALA A 201 7.30 -8.65 -6.96
CA ALA A 201 6.42 -9.74 -7.35
C ALA A 201 5.43 -9.30 -8.44
N ILE A 202 4.83 -8.11 -8.28
CA ILE A 202 3.93 -7.48 -9.27
C ILE A 202 4.66 -7.19 -10.58
N LEU A 203 5.72 -6.39 -10.53
CA LEU A 203 6.38 -5.86 -11.73
C LEU A 203 7.23 -6.90 -12.49
N SER A 204 7.50 -8.05 -11.85
CA SER A 204 8.08 -9.21 -12.54
C SER A 204 7.13 -9.84 -13.56
N GLN A 205 5.82 -9.71 -13.31
CA GLN A 205 4.76 -10.21 -14.21
C GLN A 205 4.14 -9.06 -15.04
N HIS A 206 4.23 -7.83 -14.55
CA HIS A 206 3.69 -6.63 -15.19
C HIS A 206 4.79 -5.59 -15.47
N ARG A 207 5.59 -5.84 -16.52
CA ARG A 207 6.78 -5.05 -16.89
C ARG A 207 6.48 -3.62 -17.36
N GLU A 208 5.27 -3.39 -17.87
CA GLU A 208 4.77 -2.09 -18.31
C GLU A 208 4.00 -1.34 -17.21
N GLY A 209 4.21 -1.70 -15.94
CA GLY A 209 3.62 -0.95 -14.82
C GLY A 209 4.21 0.46 -14.70
N HIS A 210 3.46 1.36 -14.07
CA HIS A 210 3.87 2.75 -13.82
C HIS A 210 3.84 3.02 -12.31
N VAL A 211 5.01 3.11 -11.68
CA VAL A 211 5.14 3.31 -10.23
C VAL A 211 5.99 4.54 -9.94
N LEU A 212 5.45 5.45 -9.13
CA LEU A 212 6.21 6.54 -8.52
C LEU A 212 6.36 6.25 -7.02
N LEU A 213 7.60 6.08 -6.56
CA LEU A 213 7.92 5.84 -5.15
C LEU A 213 8.63 7.07 -4.57
N LEU A 214 8.02 7.67 -3.56
CA LEU A 214 8.60 8.78 -2.80
C LEU A 214 9.47 8.22 -1.67
N ASP A 215 10.80 8.28 -1.82
CA ASP A 215 11.77 7.71 -0.89
C ASP A 215 12.36 8.82 -0.01
N LEU A 216 11.91 8.91 1.24
CA LEU A 216 12.33 9.95 2.17
C LEU A 216 13.71 9.66 2.79
N HIS A 217 14.16 8.41 2.74
CA HIS A 217 15.38 7.97 3.42
C HIS A 217 16.50 7.49 2.48
N GLY A 218 16.20 7.34 1.18
CA GLY A 218 17.12 6.82 0.17
C GLY A 218 17.36 5.31 0.32
N GLU A 219 16.39 4.56 0.84
CA GLU A 219 16.53 3.12 1.13
C GLU A 219 16.25 2.23 -0.09
N TYR A 220 15.36 2.64 -0.98
CA TYR A 220 14.79 1.77 -2.03
C TYR A 220 15.64 1.67 -3.29
N GLY A 221 16.51 2.65 -3.58
CA GLY A 221 17.34 2.64 -4.79
C GLY A 221 18.17 1.35 -4.96
N HIS A 222 18.65 0.77 -3.86
CA HIS A 222 19.40 -0.50 -3.90
C HIS A 222 18.51 -1.71 -4.23
N ALA A 223 17.23 -1.71 -3.82
CA ALA A 223 16.32 -2.83 -4.02
C ALA A 223 15.86 -3.02 -5.48
N PHE A 224 15.96 -1.96 -6.28
CA PHE A 224 15.39 -1.89 -7.63
C PHE A 224 16.38 -1.43 -8.70
N THR A 225 17.68 -1.68 -8.53
CA THR A 225 18.72 -1.28 -9.51
C THR A 225 18.43 -1.71 -10.96
N ASP A 226 17.72 -2.82 -11.13
CA ASP A 226 17.29 -3.44 -12.39
C ASP A 226 15.87 -3.05 -12.85
N PHE A 227 15.05 -2.42 -12.00
CA PHE A 227 13.64 -2.06 -12.28
C PHE A 227 13.35 -0.57 -12.21
N ALA A 228 14.24 0.22 -11.60
CA ALA A 228 13.98 1.61 -11.30
C ALA A 228 14.90 2.57 -12.07
N GLU A 229 14.34 3.72 -12.41
CA GLU A 229 15.09 4.94 -12.52
C GLU A 229 15.13 5.61 -11.14
N LEU A 230 16.34 5.85 -10.62
CA LEU A 230 16.54 6.61 -9.39
C LEU A 230 16.72 8.08 -9.78
N LEU A 231 15.93 8.95 -9.18
CA LEU A 231 15.95 10.39 -9.38
C LEU A 231 16.34 11.06 -8.06
N GLY A 232 17.58 11.52 -7.96
CA GLY A 232 18.09 12.23 -6.78
C GLY A 232 18.01 13.75 -6.89
N ALA A 233 18.27 14.44 -5.77
CA ALA A 233 18.37 15.89 -5.67
C ALA A 233 19.57 16.42 -6.48
N GLY A 234 19.38 16.59 -7.79
CA GLY A 234 20.41 17.08 -8.73
C GLY A 234 20.37 16.42 -10.11
N GLU A 235 19.78 15.22 -10.23
CA GLU A 235 19.58 14.51 -11.50
C GLU A 235 18.16 14.72 -12.07
N PHE A 236 17.25 15.16 -11.22
CA PHE A 236 15.89 15.50 -11.57
C PHE A 236 15.57 16.91 -11.11
N SER A 237 15.26 17.77 -12.09
CA SER A 237 14.75 19.11 -11.86
C SER A 237 13.24 19.04 -11.85
N ILE A 238 12.59 19.59 -10.82
CA ILE A 238 11.14 19.77 -10.77
C ILE A 238 10.88 21.26 -11.00
N PRO A 239 10.54 21.70 -12.22
CA PRO A 239 10.43 23.13 -12.49
C PRO A 239 9.39 23.81 -11.60
N TYR A 240 9.75 24.95 -11.00
CA TYR A 240 8.86 25.74 -10.15
C TYR A 240 7.53 26.14 -10.82
N TRP A 241 7.48 26.19 -12.15
CA TRP A 241 6.28 26.62 -12.88
C TRP A 241 5.17 25.55 -12.90
N LEU A 242 5.50 24.30 -12.53
CA LEU A 242 4.53 23.24 -12.27
C LEU A 242 3.76 23.43 -10.96
N LEU A 243 4.28 24.25 -10.04
CA LEU A 243 3.59 24.58 -8.80
C LEU A 243 2.29 25.32 -9.11
N ASN A 244 1.22 24.93 -8.42
CA ASN A 244 0.01 25.74 -8.39
C ASN A 244 0.24 26.97 -7.49
N PHE A 245 -0.71 27.90 -7.49
CA PHE A 245 -0.56 29.14 -6.74
C PHE A 245 -0.48 28.88 -5.22
N GLU A 246 -1.22 27.89 -4.70
CA GLU A 246 -1.20 27.56 -3.27
C GLU A 246 0.14 26.97 -2.80
N GLU A 247 0.76 26.15 -3.65
CA GLU A 247 2.08 25.55 -3.44
C GLU A 247 3.19 26.62 -3.53
N LEU A 248 3.09 27.53 -4.51
CA LEU A 248 4.06 28.60 -4.69
C LEU A 248 4.06 29.57 -3.51
N GLN A 249 2.89 29.98 -3.02
CA GLN A 249 2.80 30.91 -1.88
C GLN A 249 3.36 30.29 -0.59
N GLU A 250 3.28 28.98 -0.39
CA GLU A 250 3.89 28.32 0.78
C GLU A 250 5.42 28.43 0.81
N ILE A 251 6.05 28.61 -0.36
CA ILE A 251 7.51 28.79 -0.48
C ILE A 251 7.89 30.28 -0.45
N VAL A 252 7.13 31.09 -1.17
CA VAL A 252 7.48 32.49 -1.50
C VAL A 252 6.90 33.49 -0.50
N VAL A 253 5.76 33.22 0.12
CA VAL A 253 5.10 34.18 1.03
C VAL A 253 5.45 33.86 2.47
N GLU A 254 6.03 34.82 3.17
CA GLU A 254 6.33 34.71 4.59
C GLU A 254 5.09 35.01 5.44
N LYS A 255 4.98 34.38 6.61
CA LYS A 255 3.88 34.66 7.56
C LYS A 255 4.07 36.06 8.16
N THR A 256 3.32 37.02 7.64
CA THR A 256 3.30 38.42 8.09
C THR A 256 1.86 38.91 8.27
N ASP A 257 1.68 40.08 8.88
CA ASP A 257 0.36 40.70 9.03
C ASP A 257 -0.26 41.10 7.67
N ASP A 258 0.55 41.24 6.62
CA ASP A 258 0.14 41.60 5.25
C ASP A 258 -0.08 40.38 4.34
N LEU A 259 -0.31 39.19 4.90
CA LEU A 259 -0.34 37.92 4.16
C LEU A 259 -1.22 37.96 2.90
N GLU A 260 -2.46 38.47 3.02
CA GLU A 260 -3.39 38.52 1.88
C GLU A 260 -2.95 39.51 0.79
N ILE A 261 -2.26 40.58 1.17
CA ILE A 261 -1.70 41.55 0.23
C ILE A 261 -0.54 40.91 -0.54
N ASP A 262 0.38 40.25 0.17
CA ASP A 262 1.51 39.54 -0.43
C ASP A 262 1.02 38.47 -1.42
N ARG A 263 -0.01 37.71 -1.05
CA ARG A 263 -0.66 36.70 -1.91
C ARG A 263 -1.25 37.34 -3.17
N SER A 264 -2.03 38.42 -3.04
CA SER A 264 -2.65 39.08 -4.19
C SER A 264 -1.59 39.60 -5.17
N ILE A 265 -0.55 40.26 -4.66
CA ILE A 265 0.54 40.80 -5.48
C ILE A 265 1.29 39.69 -6.21
N LEU A 266 1.63 38.60 -5.49
CA LEU A 266 2.33 37.46 -6.08
C LEU A 266 1.47 36.82 -7.20
N ARG A 267 0.15 36.66 -6.98
CA ARG A 267 -0.77 36.09 -7.95
C ARG A 267 -0.78 36.89 -9.26
N GLU A 268 -0.94 38.20 -9.15
CA GLU A 268 -0.95 39.08 -10.33
C GLU A 268 0.37 39.01 -11.11
N ALA A 269 1.50 39.03 -10.39
CA ALA A 269 2.83 38.97 -11.01
C ALA A 269 3.07 37.64 -11.75
N VAL A 270 2.63 36.51 -11.18
CA VAL A 270 2.74 35.18 -11.79
C VAL A 270 1.82 35.05 -13.01
N ILE A 271 0.56 35.47 -12.91
CA ILE A 271 -0.38 35.44 -14.05
C ILE A 271 0.16 36.29 -15.20
N HIS A 272 0.69 37.48 -14.90
CA HIS A 272 1.33 38.33 -15.90
C HIS A 272 2.51 37.63 -16.57
N ALA A 273 3.38 36.98 -15.80
CA ALA A 273 4.52 36.24 -16.32
C ALA A 273 4.13 35.03 -17.19
N ARG A 274 3.08 34.26 -16.80
CA ARG A 274 2.55 33.15 -17.61
C ARG A 274 1.99 33.64 -18.94
N LYS A 275 1.20 34.72 -18.93
CA LYS A 275 0.65 35.31 -20.18
C LYS A 275 1.73 35.78 -21.14
N LEU A 276 2.80 36.41 -20.64
CA LEU A 276 3.92 36.82 -21.48
C LEU A 276 4.66 35.64 -22.13
N PHE A 277 4.71 34.49 -21.45
CA PHE A 277 5.29 33.28 -22.02
C PHE A 277 4.36 32.68 -23.09
N ASP A 278 3.06 32.57 -22.80
CA ASP A 278 2.05 32.03 -23.71
C ASP A 278 1.79 32.89 -24.96
N GLU A 279 1.88 34.22 -24.86
CA GLU A 279 1.77 35.09 -26.04
C GLU A 279 2.84 34.80 -27.10
N SER A 280 3.92 34.10 -26.73
CA SER A 280 4.93 33.60 -27.65
C SER A 280 4.64 32.18 -28.21
N ALA A 281 3.65 31.48 -27.67
CA ALA A 281 3.26 30.10 -27.96
C ALA A 281 1.71 29.99 -28.14
N GLU A 282 1.19 30.35 -29.32
CA GLU A 282 -0.22 30.19 -29.77
C GLU A 282 -1.36 30.63 -28.81
N LYS A 283 -1.95 31.80 -29.12
CA LYS A 283 -3.13 32.36 -28.43
C LYS A 283 -4.37 31.46 -28.54
N ASN A 284 -4.95 31.04 -27.40
CA ASN A 284 -6.41 31.03 -27.13
C ASN A 284 -6.87 30.32 -25.83
N ALA A 285 -6.00 29.93 -24.89
CA ALA A 285 -6.44 29.35 -23.62
C ALA A 285 -6.69 30.43 -22.54
N ALA A 286 -7.72 30.23 -21.71
CA ALA A 286 -7.96 31.05 -20.52
C ALA A 286 -6.93 30.70 -19.44
N ILE A 287 -5.70 31.24 -19.55
CA ILE A 287 -4.64 31.02 -18.56
C ILE A 287 -5.01 31.71 -17.25
N ASP A 288 -5.17 30.89 -16.23
CA ASP A 288 -5.31 31.30 -14.83
C ASP A 288 -3.99 31.09 -14.05
N GLY A 289 -4.04 31.30 -12.73
CA GLY A 289 -2.84 31.18 -11.88
C GLY A 289 -2.29 29.76 -11.72
N ASP A 290 -3.14 28.75 -11.96
CA ASP A 290 -2.86 27.33 -11.68
C ASP A 290 -2.59 26.52 -12.95
N SER A 291 -2.87 27.09 -14.12
CA SER A 291 -2.50 26.54 -15.43
C SER A 291 -0.99 26.22 -15.46
N PRO A 292 -0.54 24.99 -15.76
CA PRO A 292 0.86 24.56 -15.72
C PRO A 292 1.67 25.09 -16.91
N VAL A 293 1.52 26.37 -17.23
CA VAL A 293 2.21 27.06 -18.32
C VAL A 293 3.56 27.56 -17.79
N PRO A 294 4.68 27.26 -18.47
CA PRO A 294 5.98 27.76 -18.05
C PRO A 294 6.01 29.30 -18.00
N TYR A 295 6.78 29.85 -17.08
CA TYR A 295 6.99 31.30 -16.98
C TYR A 295 8.36 31.59 -16.37
N ARG A 296 8.97 32.72 -16.71
CA ARG A 296 10.29 33.10 -16.20
C ARG A 296 10.15 33.91 -14.90
N LEU A 297 10.86 33.54 -13.83
CA LEU A 297 10.86 34.31 -12.58
C LEU A 297 11.40 35.74 -12.74
N GLN A 298 12.24 35.99 -13.75
CA GLN A 298 12.68 37.35 -14.07
C GLN A 298 11.53 38.28 -14.47
N GLU A 299 10.49 37.75 -15.13
CA GLU A 299 9.29 38.51 -15.48
C GLU A 299 8.49 38.88 -14.24
N VAL A 300 8.42 37.96 -13.27
CA VAL A 300 7.82 38.20 -11.95
C VAL A 300 8.60 39.30 -11.22
N LEU A 301 9.93 39.20 -11.16
CA LEU A 301 10.79 40.21 -10.52
C LEU A 301 10.63 41.59 -11.19
N ARG A 302 10.59 41.65 -12.52
CA ARG A 302 10.40 42.90 -13.27
C ARG A 302 9.05 43.54 -13.00
N TYR A 303 7.99 42.72 -12.87
CA TYR A 303 6.67 43.20 -12.47
C TYR A 303 6.73 43.86 -11.09
N LEU A 304 7.34 43.19 -10.11
CA LEU A 304 7.49 43.70 -8.74
C LEU A 304 8.30 45.01 -8.70
N ASP A 305 9.43 45.08 -9.40
CA ASP A 305 10.26 46.30 -9.45
C ASP A 305 9.54 47.47 -10.14
N SER A 306 8.79 47.19 -11.21
CA SER A 306 7.99 48.20 -11.92
C SER A 306 6.86 48.76 -11.06
N ALA A 307 6.25 47.92 -10.22
CA ALA A 307 5.23 48.34 -9.27
C ALA A 307 5.82 49.22 -8.16
N VAL A 308 6.98 48.85 -7.60
CA VAL A 308 7.70 49.66 -6.60
C VAL A 308 8.02 51.06 -7.14
N GLY A 309 8.46 51.16 -8.40
CA GLY A 309 8.77 52.45 -9.02
C GLY A 309 7.57 53.39 -9.23
N LYS A 310 6.34 52.89 -9.14
CA LYS A 310 5.10 53.65 -9.30
C LYS A 310 4.47 54.07 -7.97
N LEU A 311 5.04 53.67 -6.83
CA LEU A 311 4.45 53.89 -5.51
C LEU A 311 5.12 55.09 -4.80
N ASP A 312 4.30 56.07 -4.42
CA ASP A 312 4.78 57.31 -3.79
C ASP A 312 5.15 57.15 -2.30
N LYS A 313 4.68 56.08 -1.62
CA LYS A 313 4.85 55.85 -0.18
C LYS A 313 5.67 54.59 0.13
N PRO A 314 6.65 54.65 1.05
CA PRO A 314 7.48 53.49 1.42
C PRO A 314 6.69 52.30 1.97
N THR A 315 5.60 52.55 2.69
CA THR A 315 4.75 51.48 3.27
C THR A 315 4.04 50.66 2.21
N GLY A 316 3.64 51.26 1.09
CA GLY A 316 3.03 50.53 -0.03
C GLY A 316 4.02 49.66 -0.80
N ALA A 317 5.31 50.00 -0.77
CA ALA A 317 6.36 49.26 -1.48
C ALA A 317 6.89 48.05 -0.69
N ALA A 318 6.65 47.98 0.63
CA ALA A 318 7.22 46.95 1.49
C ALA A 318 6.81 45.50 1.09
N PRO A 319 5.54 45.20 0.78
CA PRO A 319 5.12 43.89 0.25
C PRO A 319 5.90 43.44 -0.99
N TYR A 320 6.02 44.33 -1.99
CA TYR A 320 6.72 44.06 -3.24
C TYR A 320 8.22 43.79 -3.01
N ILE A 321 8.86 44.60 -2.16
CA ILE A 321 10.29 44.45 -1.82
C ILE A 321 10.52 43.12 -1.10
N ARG A 322 9.66 42.75 -0.16
CA ARG A 322 9.76 41.48 0.59
C ARG A 322 9.63 40.28 -0.33
N LEU A 323 8.59 40.23 -1.18
CA LEU A 323 8.41 39.17 -2.18
C LEU A 323 9.61 39.05 -3.11
N ARG A 324 10.10 40.18 -3.64
CA ARG A 324 11.28 40.22 -4.52
C ARG A 324 12.51 39.65 -3.82
N ASN A 325 12.79 40.10 -2.59
CA ASN A 325 13.95 39.64 -1.82
C ASN A 325 13.84 38.13 -1.53
N ARG A 326 12.64 37.64 -1.23
CA ARG A 326 12.39 36.22 -0.99
C ARG A 326 12.60 35.37 -2.24
N ILE A 327 12.09 35.78 -3.41
CA ILE A 327 12.34 35.10 -4.69
C ILE A 327 13.84 35.06 -5.01
N ASN A 328 14.56 36.18 -4.83
CA ASN A 328 16.01 36.22 -5.04
C ASN A 328 16.77 35.30 -4.07
N ALA A 329 16.33 35.22 -2.81
CA ALA A 329 16.92 34.31 -1.83
C ALA A 329 16.73 32.84 -2.23
N LEU A 330 15.55 32.47 -2.74
CA LEU A 330 15.26 31.12 -3.25
C LEU A 330 16.12 30.77 -4.47
N LEU A 331 16.26 31.69 -5.43
CA LEU A 331 17.10 31.52 -6.61
C LEU A 331 18.60 31.37 -6.26
N ALA A 332 19.05 32.01 -5.17
CA ALA A 332 20.44 31.94 -4.72
C ALA A 332 20.75 30.72 -3.83
N ASP A 333 19.75 30.12 -3.19
CA ASP A 333 19.95 28.99 -2.29
C ASP A 333 20.12 27.69 -3.07
N ARG A 334 21.34 27.14 -3.01
CA ARG A 334 21.70 25.88 -3.68
C ARG A 334 20.80 24.71 -3.30
N ARG A 335 20.21 24.69 -2.10
CA ARG A 335 19.31 23.62 -1.67
C ARG A 335 17.99 23.60 -2.46
N PHE A 336 17.63 24.73 -3.07
CA PHE A 336 16.44 24.89 -3.91
C PHE A 336 16.77 24.75 -5.40
N ALA A 337 18.03 24.49 -5.75
CA ALA A 337 18.47 24.41 -7.14
C ALA A 337 17.65 23.39 -7.94
N PHE A 338 17.35 22.20 -7.38
CA PHE A 338 16.55 21.20 -8.10
C PHE A 338 15.15 21.70 -8.56
N MET A 339 14.65 22.81 -8.03
CA MET A 339 13.36 23.39 -8.44
C MET A 339 13.51 24.73 -9.18
N PHE A 340 14.55 25.50 -8.86
CA PHE A 340 14.72 26.89 -9.30
C PHE A 340 15.95 27.12 -10.21
N GLN A 341 16.75 26.08 -10.50
CA GLN A 341 18.01 26.17 -11.25
C GLN A 341 17.84 26.72 -12.69
N GLU A 342 16.67 26.52 -13.30
CA GLU A 342 16.37 26.98 -14.66
C GLU A 342 15.66 28.34 -14.72
N GLY A 343 15.66 29.14 -13.65
CA GLY A 343 15.00 30.46 -13.63
C GLY A 343 15.40 31.44 -14.75
N TYR A 344 16.46 31.12 -15.50
CA TYR A 344 16.99 31.87 -16.64
C TYR A 344 16.64 31.25 -18.02
N ASN A 345 16.61 29.92 -18.13
CA ASN A 345 16.38 29.18 -19.37
C ASN A 345 15.20 28.21 -19.19
N VAL A 346 13.99 28.77 -19.12
CA VAL A 346 12.75 28.01 -19.00
C VAL A 346 12.32 27.52 -20.38
N ALA A 347 12.11 26.21 -20.51
CA ALA A 347 11.47 25.55 -21.65
C ALA A 347 10.15 24.89 -21.22
N ASP A 348 9.32 24.53 -22.19
CA ASP A 348 8.17 23.66 -21.95
C ASP A 348 8.61 22.20 -22.16
N ASP A 349 9.05 21.56 -21.08
CA ASP A 349 9.50 20.17 -21.02
C ASP A 349 8.51 19.30 -20.22
N MET A 350 7.25 19.75 -20.04
CA MET A 350 6.25 19.07 -19.23
C MET A 350 6.08 17.61 -19.65
N ALA A 351 5.94 17.35 -20.95
CA ALA A 351 5.77 16.00 -21.48
C ALA A 351 6.96 15.09 -21.14
N GLU A 352 8.19 15.61 -21.22
CA GLU A 352 9.42 14.85 -20.91
C GLU A 352 9.51 14.54 -19.42
N ILE A 353 9.19 15.51 -18.56
CA ILE A 353 9.15 15.35 -17.11
C ILE A 353 8.11 14.29 -16.72
N LEU A 354 6.88 14.40 -17.25
CA LEU A 354 5.81 13.44 -16.93
C LEU A 354 6.12 12.04 -17.46
N ALA A 355 6.65 11.92 -18.68
CA ALA A 355 7.08 10.65 -19.25
C ALA A 355 8.17 9.98 -18.41
N ARG A 356 9.13 10.76 -17.90
CA ARG A 356 10.19 10.28 -17.02
C ARG A 356 9.65 9.93 -15.63
N LEU A 357 8.84 10.79 -15.02
CA LEU A 357 8.30 10.61 -13.67
C LEU A 357 7.38 9.38 -13.58
N PHE A 358 6.50 9.20 -14.56
CA PHE A 358 5.53 8.09 -14.60
C PHE A 358 5.99 6.91 -15.45
N ARG A 359 7.20 6.96 -16.02
CA ARG A 359 7.79 5.89 -16.85
C ARG A 359 6.87 5.51 -18.01
N VAL A 360 6.50 6.48 -18.84
CA VAL A 360 5.65 6.30 -20.01
C VAL A 360 6.44 6.64 -21.28
N PRO A 361 6.90 5.65 -22.07
CA PRO A 361 6.81 4.20 -21.84
C PRO A 361 7.79 3.70 -20.76
N ALA A 362 7.55 2.49 -20.21
CA ALA A 362 8.32 1.97 -19.08
C ALA A 362 9.79 1.69 -19.43
N ASN A 363 10.07 1.33 -20.68
CA ASN A 363 11.42 1.07 -21.20
C ASN A 363 12.21 0.09 -20.31
N GLY A 364 11.55 -0.96 -19.83
CA GLY A 364 12.14 -1.98 -18.96
C GLY A 364 12.39 -1.54 -17.50
N LYS A 365 12.09 -0.29 -17.15
CA LYS A 365 12.17 0.24 -15.78
C LYS A 365 10.81 0.82 -15.37
N PRO A 366 9.88 0.01 -14.84
CA PRO A 366 8.53 0.46 -14.50
C PRO A 366 8.44 1.37 -13.27
N ILE A 367 9.54 1.58 -12.54
CA ILE A 367 9.55 2.36 -11.30
C ILE A 367 10.38 3.62 -11.47
N THR A 368 9.85 4.75 -11.02
CA THR A 368 10.62 5.94 -10.65
C THR A 368 10.73 5.98 -9.14
N ILE A 369 11.95 6.00 -8.62
CA ILE A 369 12.23 6.24 -7.20
C ILE A 369 12.74 7.66 -7.08
N LEU A 370 11.97 8.52 -6.43
CA LEU A 370 12.37 9.88 -6.15
C LEU A 370 13.02 9.93 -4.76
N ASP A 371 14.34 10.07 -4.73
CA ASP A 371 15.10 10.22 -3.48
C ASP A 371 14.98 11.65 -2.97
N LEU A 372 14.18 11.79 -1.92
CA LEU A 372 13.87 13.04 -1.24
C LEU A 372 14.71 13.23 0.04
N SER A 373 15.68 12.34 0.31
CA SER A 373 16.47 12.38 1.54
C SER A 373 17.39 13.60 1.66
N GLU A 374 17.70 14.25 0.53
CA GLU A 374 18.48 15.49 0.45
C GLU A 374 17.60 16.75 0.33
N VAL A 375 16.29 16.60 0.19
CA VAL A 375 15.37 17.74 0.06
C VAL A 375 15.18 18.40 1.42
N PRO A 376 15.34 19.75 1.53
CA PRO A 376 15.10 20.47 2.77
C PRO A 376 13.67 20.27 3.31
N SER A 377 13.55 20.14 4.63
CA SER A 377 12.27 19.99 5.33
C SER A 377 11.24 21.06 4.96
N ASP A 378 11.71 22.28 4.72
CA ASP A 378 10.85 23.46 4.51
C ASP A 378 10.04 23.38 3.20
N ILE A 379 10.57 22.68 2.19
CA ILE A 379 9.91 22.49 0.89
C ILE A 379 9.47 21.06 0.62
N MET A 380 9.90 20.09 1.42
CA MET A 380 9.48 18.70 1.31
C MET A 380 7.96 18.59 1.23
N LYS A 381 7.22 19.36 2.04
CA LYS A 381 5.75 19.45 1.99
C LYS A 381 5.20 19.84 0.62
N VAL A 382 5.83 20.82 -0.03
CA VAL A 382 5.39 21.37 -1.31
C VAL A 382 5.73 20.41 -2.44
N VAL A 383 6.92 19.82 -2.41
CA VAL A 383 7.33 18.80 -3.36
C VAL A 383 6.39 17.61 -3.32
N ILE A 384 6.06 17.10 -2.13
CA ILE A 384 5.14 15.96 -2.00
C ILE A 384 3.72 16.36 -2.45
N SER A 385 3.23 17.54 -2.08
CA SER A 385 1.94 18.06 -2.57
C SER A 385 1.88 18.08 -4.09
N LEU A 386 2.90 18.67 -4.72
CA LEU A 386 3.04 18.77 -6.16
C LEU A 386 3.01 17.38 -6.81
N LEU A 387 3.79 16.43 -6.31
CA LEU A 387 3.87 15.08 -6.87
C LEU A 387 2.55 14.33 -6.74
N CYS A 388 1.89 14.42 -5.58
CA CYS A 388 0.55 13.84 -5.40
C CYS A 388 -0.44 14.44 -6.39
N ARG A 389 -0.48 15.77 -6.49
CA ARG A 389 -1.38 16.49 -7.40
C ARG A 389 -1.08 16.15 -8.86
N MET A 390 0.17 16.18 -9.28
CA MET A 390 0.60 15.81 -10.64
C MET A 390 0.25 14.37 -10.97
N THR A 391 0.39 13.44 -10.03
CA THR A 391 -0.01 12.04 -10.23
C THR A 391 -1.51 11.94 -10.53
N PHE A 392 -2.34 12.64 -9.73
CA PHE A 392 -3.77 12.67 -9.97
C PHE A 392 -4.12 13.34 -11.30
N ASP A 393 -3.58 14.54 -11.55
CA ASP A 393 -3.91 15.33 -12.73
C ASP A 393 -3.46 14.58 -14.01
N PHE A 394 -2.27 13.97 -14.03
CA PHE A 394 -1.82 13.14 -15.15
C PHE A 394 -2.81 12.02 -15.47
N ALA A 395 -3.17 11.22 -14.46
CA ALA A 395 -4.08 10.09 -14.65
C ALA A 395 -5.51 10.54 -15.03
N TYR A 396 -5.96 11.67 -14.48
CA TYR A 396 -7.24 12.30 -14.83
C TYR A 396 -7.29 12.70 -16.32
N TRP A 397 -6.24 13.37 -16.81
CA TRP A 397 -6.15 13.80 -18.21
C TRP A 397 -5.79 12.67 -19.18
N ALA A 398 -5.18 11.59 -18.68
CA ALA A 398 -4.98 10.35 -19.43
C ALA A 398 -6.24 9.46 -19.48
N GLU A 399 -7.38 9.93 -18.95
CA GLU A 399 -8.67 9.22 -18.91
C GLU A 399 -8.61 7.81 -18.28
N GLY A 400 -7.60 7.55 -17.44
CA GLY A 400 -7.37 6.24 -16.81
C GLY A 400 -6.70 5.18 -17.68
N ASP A 401 -6.30 5.52 -18.92
CA ASP A 401 -5.62 4.58 -19.83
C ASP A 401 -4.20 4.22 -19.38
N THR A 402 -3.63 5.03 -18.48
CA THR A 402 -2.29 4.81 -17.90
C THR A 402 -2.40 4.75 -16.37
N PRO A 403 -2.71 3.58 -15.78
CA PRO A 403 -2.81 3.45 -14.33
C PRO A 403 -1.46 3.68 -13.66
N VAL A 404 -1.43 4.53 -12.63
CA VAL A 404 -0.22 4.89 -11.88
C VAL A 404 -0.36 4.50 -10.42
N LEU A 405 0.66 3.84 -9.87
CA LEU A 405 0.79 3.61 -8.43
C LEU A 405 1.71 4.67 -7.82
N LEU A 406 1.17 5.45 -6.88
CA LEU A 406 1.94 6.33 -6.00
C LEU A 406 2.24 5.61 -4.68
N VAL A 407 3.51 5.40 -4.37
CA VAL A 407 3.95 4.84 -3.08
C VAL A 407 4.53 5.96 -2.21
N CYS A 408 3.88 6.19 -1.08
CA CYS A 408 4.20 7.24 -0.11
C CYS A 408 4.94 6.63 1.09
N GLU A 409 6.27 6.75 1.11
CA GLU A 409 7.06 6.34 2.27
C GLU A 409 6.88 7.32 3.44
N GLU A 410 6.82 6.77 4.65
CA GLU A 410 6.79 7.51 5.92
C GLU A 410 5.69 8.59 5.95
N ALA A 411 4.53 8.23 5.41
CA ALA A 411 3.43 9.15 5.14
C ALA A 411 2.93 9.91 6.39
N HIS A 412 3.12 9.40 7.60
CA HIS A 412 2.77 10.12 8.84
C HIS A 412 3.50 11.47 8.98
N ARG A 413 4.64 11.65 8.29
CA ARG A 413 5.39 12.91 8.27
C ARG A 413 4.66 14.04 7.55
N TYR A 414 3.79 13.72 6.60
CA TYR A 414 3.15 14.71 5.71
C TYR A 414 1.65 14.48 5.44
N ALA A 415 1.08 13.41 5.98
CA ALA A 415 -0.34 13.06 5.90
C ALA A 415 -0.93 12.89 7.31
N GLY A 416 -0.54 13.78 8.23
CA GLY A 416 -0.87 13.68 9.65
C GLY A 416 -2.29 14.14 10.01
N GLN A 417 -2.76 13.77 11.21
CA GLN A 417 -4.09 14.17 11.71
C GLN A 417 -4.22 15.65 12.03
N LEU A 418 -3.13 16.27 12.51
CA LEU A 418 -3.16 17.63 13.03
C LEU A 418 -3.21 18.65 11.89
N ASP A 419 -4.36 19.29 11.73
CA ASP A 419 -4.53 20.45 10.87
C ASP A 419 -3.66 21.61 11.38
N GLY A 420 -3.08 22.39 10.46
CA GLY A 420 -2.16 23.48 10.81
C GLY A 420 -0.71 23.05 11.08
N SER A 421 -0.39 21.78 10.85
CA SER A 421 0.99 21.25 10.80
C SER A 421 1.81 21.77 9.62
N GLY A 422 1.19 22.51 8.70
CA GLY A 422 1.80 23.03 7.48
C GLY A 422 1.76 22.07 6.30
N PHE A 423 1.10 20.91 6.42
CA PHE A 423 0.94 19.90 5.36
C PHE A 423 -0.48 19.83 4.79
N ASP A 424 -1.31 20.85 5.01
CA ASP A 424 -2.73 20.84 4.63
C ASP A 424 -2.93 20.67 3.10
N LEU A 425 -1.99 21.18 2.28
CA LEU A 425 -1.96 20.96 0.83
C LEU A 425 -1.76 19.49 0.48
N THR A 426 -0.73 18.87 1.06
CA THR A 426 -0.39 17.46 0.85
C THR A 426 -1.54 16.55 1.30
N LYS A 427 -2.13 16.84 2.46
CA LYS A 427 -3.30 16.14 2.98
C LYS A 427 -4.47 16.23 2.01
N ARG A 428 -4.81 17.43 1.51
CA ARG A 428 -5.88 17.61 0.50
C ARG A 428 -5.59 16.83 -0.79
N ALA A 429 -4.36 16.85 -1.28
CA ALA A 429 -3.98 16.11 -2.49
C ALA A 429 -4.12 14.59 -2.29
N LEU A 430 -3.64 14.05 -1.16
CA LEU A 430 -3.81 12.63 -0.83
C LEU A 430 -5.28 12.25 -0.60
N SER A 431 -6.05 13.09 0.08
CA SER A 431 -7.50 12.89 0.26
C SER A 431 -8.23 12.84 -1.09
N ARG A 432 -7.85 13.66 -2.07
CA ARG A 432 -8.40 13.60 -3.43
C ARG A 432 -8.06 12.27 -4.11
N ILE A 433 -6.81 11.79 -3.99
CA ILE A 433 -6.40 10.49 -4.54
C ILE A 433 -7.20 9.34 -3.94
N VAL A 434 -7.36 9.28 -2.61
CA VAL A 434 -8.08 8.15 -1.99
C VAL A 434 -9.59 8.15 -2.27
N ASN A 435 -10.19 9.33 -2.48
CA ASN A 435 -11.63 9.45 -2.74
C ASN A 435 -11.98 9.26 -4.23
N GLU A 436 -11.13 9.73 -5.13
CA GLU A 436 -11.44 9.80 -6.57
C GLU A 436 -10.45 9.04 -7.46
N GLY A 437 -9.23 8.76 -6.96
CA GLY A 437 -8.13 8.22 -7.76
C GLY A 437 -8.44 6.88 -8.41
N ARG A 438 -9.18 6.00 -7.72
CA ARG A 438 -9.66 4.72 -8.26
C ARG A 438 -10.39 4.86 -9.60
N LYS A 439 -11.18 5.93 -9.78
CA LYS A 439 -11.94 6.16 -11.03
C LYS A 439 -11.02 6.48 -12.21
N TYR A 440 -9.87 7.09 -11.94
CA TYR A 440 -8.93 7.58 -12.96
C TYR A 440 -7.66 6.73 -13.04
N GLY A 441 -7.63 5.54 -12.44
CA GLY A 441 -6.47 4.64 -12.49
C GLY A 441 -5.32 5.03 -11.55
N VAL A 442 -5.56 5.85 -10.52
CA VAL A 442 -4.53 6.17 -9.51
C VAL A 442 -4.65 5.25 -8.30
N SER A 443 -3.60 4.49 -8.05
CA SER A 443 -3.42 3.69 -6.84
C SER A 443 -2.55 4.43 -5.82
N LEU A 444 -2.82 4.22 -4.53
CA LEU A 444 -2.05 4.79 -3.44
C LEU A 444 -1.56 3.66 -2.54
N GLY A 445 -0.24 3.60 -2.34
CA GLY A 445 0.42 2.71 -1.40
C GLY A 445 1.00 3.51 -0.24
N ILE A 446 0.42 3.39 0.95
CA ILE A 446 0.87 4.13 2.13
C ILE A 446 1.83 3.28 2.95
N VAL A 447 3.00 3.81 3.30
CA VAL A 447 3.94 3.13 4.19
C VAL A 447 4.15 4.00 5.41
N SER A 448 3.93 3.45 6.61
CA SER A 448 4.10 4.25 7.83
C SER A 448 4.47 3.41 9.05
N GLN A 449 5.34 3.99 9.90
CA GLN A 449 5.70 3.40 11.18
C GLN A 449 4.85 3.87 12.37
N ARG A 450 4.06 4.92 12.18
CA ARG A 450 3.18 5.51 13.20
C ARG A 450 1.77 5.67 12.60
N PRO A 451 1.00 4.57 12.48
CA PRO A 451 -0.33 4.65 11.91
C PRO A 451 -1.24 5.62 12.68
N SER A 452 -1.13 5.71 14.01
CA SER A 452 -1.94 6.65 14.80
C SER A 452 -1.64 8.13 14.60
N GLU A 453 -0.57 8.48 13.87
CA GLU A 453 -0.27 9.86 13.46
C GLU A 453 -0.83 10.20 12.08
N LEU A 454 -1.21 9.20 11.27
CA LEU A 454 -1.83 9.40 9.95
C LEU A 454 -3.28 9.88 10.07
N ASP A 455 -3.77 10.58 9.04
CA ASP A 455 -5.19 10.89 8.90
C ASP A 455 -6.05 9.63 8.73
N LEU A 456 -7.16 9.56 9.48
CA LEU A 456 -8.05 8.39 9.49
C LEU A 456 -8.86 8.27 8.21
N GLY A 457 -9.24 9.41 7.61
CA GLY A 457 -9.91 9.44 6.33
C GLY A 457 -9.03 8.81 5.26
N ILE A 458 -7.74 9.17 5.22
CA ILE A 458 -6.79 8.57 4.27
C ILE A 458 -6.59 7.07 4.53
N LEU A 459 -6.35 6.66 5.79
CA LEU A 459 -6.06 5.24 6.08
C LEU A 459 -7.28 4.33 5.89
N SER A 460 -8.48 4.79 6.24
CA SER A 460 -9.72 4.00 6.10
C SER A 460 -10.12 3.71 4.65
N GLN A 461 -9.61 4.48 3.68
CA GLN A 461 -9.81 4.20 2.25
C GLN A 461 -8.82 3.16 1.70
N CYS A 462 -7.82 2.75 2.48
CA CYS A 462 -6.93 1.66 2.06
C CYS A 462 -7.63 0.32 2.26
N SER A 463 -8.19 -0.24 1.18
CA SER A 463 -8.96 -1.50 1.28
C SER A 463 -8.11 -2.72 1.57
N THR A 464 -6.77 -2.64 1.47
CA THR A 464 -5.86 -3.73 1.85
C THR A 464 -4.78 -3.22 2.81
N ILE A 465 -4.61 -3.89 3.95
CA ILE A 465 -3.63 -3.51 4.97
C ILE A 465 -2.68 -4.68 5.25
N PHE A 466 -1.39 -4.40 5.17
CA PHE A 466 -0.30 -5.27 5.63
C PHE A 466 0.18 -4.75 6.99
N ALA A 467 -0.39 -5.29 8.06
CA ALA A 467 -0.06 -4.93 9.42
C ALA A 467 1.10 -5.81 9.94
N MET A 468 2.29 -5.22 10.04
CA MET A 468 3.49 -5.84 10.58
C MET A 468 3.61 -5.58 12.09
N ARG A 469 4.70 -6.06 12.72
CA ARG A 469 4.89 -5.91 14.18
C ARG A 469 4.63 -4.48 14.67
N MET A 470 3.72 -4.35 15.63
CA MET A 470 3.37 -3.10 16.32
C MET A 470 3.26 -3.35 17.83
N ASN A 471 4.01 -2.57 18.61
CA ASN A 471 4.05 -2.72 20.08
C ASN A 471 3.22 -1.66 20.81
N ASN A 472 2.97 -0.51 20.17
CA ASN A 472 2.20 0.58 20.77
C ASN A 472 0.71 0.26 20.71
N LEU A 473 0.02 0.34 21.86
CA LEU A 473 -1.42 0.07 21.94
C LEU A 473 -2.24 1.05 21.11
N LYS A 474 -1.87 2.34 21.11
CA LYS A 474 -2.56 3.37 20.32
C LYS A 474 -2.53 3.05 18.83
N ASP A 475 -1.39 2.57 18.32
CA ASP A 475 -1.23 2.17 16.92
C ASP A 475 -2.04 0.90 16.59
N GLN A 476 -2.10 -0.06 17.52
CA GLN A 476 -2.90 -1.28 17.36
C GLN A 476 -4.40 -0.97 17.31
N GLU A 477 -4.91 -0.17 18.24
CA GLU A 477 -6.31 0.27 18.27
C GLU A 477 -6.67 1.09 17.03
N TYR A 478 -5.73 1.93 16.57
CA TYR A 478 -5.92 2.73 15.37
C TYR A 478 -6.08 1.86 14.12
N VAL A 479 -5.18 0.89 13.92
CA VAL A 479 -5.32 -0.09 12.83
C VAL A 479 -6.61 -0.89 12.99
N ARG A 480 -6.92 -1.35 14.21
CA ARG A 480 -8.16 -2.10 14.51
C ARG A 480 -9.41 -1.34 14.08
N GLY A 481 -9.45 -0.02 14.30
CA GLY A 481 -10.58 0.84 13.91
C GLY A 481 -10.72 1.04 12.40
N THR A 482 -9.70 0.74 11.60
CA THR A 482 -9.75 0.83 10.12
C THR A 482 -10.14 -0.47 9.42
N LEU A 483 -10.13 -1.60 10.14
CA LEU A 483 -10.42 -2.91 9.57
C LEU A 483 -11.90 -3.26 9.66
N SER A 484 -12.39 -4.00 8.67
CA SER A 484 -13.64 -4.76 8.78
C SER A 484 -13.54 -5.79 9.91
N GLU A 485 -14.69 -6.23 10.46
CA GLU A 485 -14.69 -7.23 11.55
C GLU A 485 -13.84 -8.47 11.25
N SER A 486 -13.83 -8.90 9.98
CA SER A 486 -13.02 -10.00 9.44
C SER A 486 -11.53 -9.74 9.63
N GLY A 487 -10.94 -10.33 10.66
CA GLY A 487 -9.50 -10.23 10.96
C GLY A 487 -9.15 -9.54 12.28
N LEU A 488 -10.12 -9.03 13.03
CA LEU A 488 -9.89 -8.42 14.34
C LEU A 488 -9.17 -9.36 15.32
N GLY A 489 -9.44 -10.67 15.27
CA GLY A 489 -8.77 -11.66 16.11
C GLY A 489 -7.30 -11.91 15.75
N LEU A 490 -6.90 -11.63 14.50
CA LEU A 490 -5.50 -11.73 14.10
C LEU A 490 -4.69 -10.55 14.65
N ILE A 491 -5.30 -9.36 14.74
CA ILE A 491 -4.64 -8.12 15.18
C ILE A 491 -4.08 -8.21 16.60
N ASP A 492 -4.69 -9.01 17.46
CA ASP A 492 -4.19 -9.24 18.82
C ASP A 492 -2.79 -9.92 18.83
N ALA A 493 -2.37 -10.52 17.70
CA ALA A 493 -1.03 -11.08 17.53
C ALA A 493 0.03 -10.07 17.06
N LEU A 494 -0.32 -8.82 16.70
CA LEU A 494 0.61 -7.82 16.18
C LEU A 494 1.89 -7.61 17.03
N PRO A 495 1.83 -7.56 18.37
CA PRO A 495 3.03 -7.38 19.19
C PRO A 495 3.99 -8.57 19.12
N SER A 496 3.47 -9.76 18.82
CA SER A 496 4.22 -11.02 18.79
C SER A 496 4.84 -11.36 17.42
N LEU A 497 4.51 -10.59 16.38
CA LEU A 497 4.99 -10.85 15.03
C LEU A 497 6.52 -10.74 14.95
N ARG A 498 7.15 -11.63 14.19
CA ARG A 498 8.57 -11.54 13.88
C ARG A 498 8.82 -10.58 12.70
N THR A 499 10.06 -10.14 12.53
CA THR A 499 10.46 -9.38 11.34
C THR A 499 10.18 -10.20 10.08
N GLY A 500 9.55 -9.58 9.08
CA GLY A 500 9.14 -10.25 7.84
C GLY A 500 7.82 -11.02 7.92
N GLU A 501 7.14 -11.00 9.07
CA GLU A 501 5.75 -11.44 9.19
C GLU A 501 4.80 -10.25 9.06
N ALA A 502 3.64 -10.49 8.45
CA ALA A 502 2.56 -9.52 8.37
C ALA A 502 1.21 -10.20 8.57
N ILE A 503 0.25 -9.47 9.12
CA ILE A 503 -1.17 -9.81 9.03
C ILE A 503 -1.71 -9.02 7.83
N VAL A 504 -2.22 -9.74 6.84
CA VAL A 504 -2.79 -9.16 5.62
C VAL A 504 -4.30 -9.29 5.69
N VAL A 505 -4.97 -8.16 5.53
CA VAL A 505 -6.43 -8.03 5.64
C VAL A 505 -6.94 -7.13 4.55
N GLY A 506 -8.21 -7.29 4.18
CA GLY A 506 -8.85 -6.47 3.17
C GLY A 506 -8.98 -7.13 1.80
N GLU A 507 -9.29 -6.34 0.78
CA GLU A 507 -9.77 -6.84 -0.53
C GLU A 507 -8.70 -7.48 -1.42
N GLY A 508 -7.42 -7.16 -1.20
CA GLY A 508 -6.30 -7.76 -1.95
C GLY A 508 -6.00 -9.22 -1.61
N VAL A 509 -6.66 -9.81 -0.61
CA VAL A 509 -6.51 -11.23 -0.23
C VAL A 509 -7.87 -11.91 -0.20
N SER A 510 -7.94 -13.24 -0.28
CA SER A 510 -9.23 -13.98 -0.16
C SER A 510 -9.71 -14.08 1.28
N VAL A 511 -8.81 -14.21 2.24
CA VAL A 511 -9.11 -14.38 3.66
C VAL A 511 -8.04 -13.66 4.46
N PRO A 512 -8.39 -12.91 5.52
CA PRO A 512 -7.43 -12.42 6.50
C PRO A 512 -6.43 -13.50 6.91
N ALA A 513 -5.13 -13.23 6.80
CA ALA A 513 -4.12 -14.24 7.08
C ALA A 513 -2.85 -13.63 7.67
N ARG A 514 -2.20 -14.39 8.54
CA ARG A 514 -0.81 -14.13 8.92
C ARG A 514 0.09 -14.77 7.87
N VAL A 515 0.97 -13.97 7.28
CA VAL A 515 1.85 -14.38 6.18
C VAL A 515 3.31 -14.19 6.57
N TYR A 516 4.14 -15.09 6.06
CA TYR A 516 5.57 -14.93 5.99
C TYR A 516 5.93 -14.37 4.62
N LEU A 517 6.42 -13.14 4.58
CA LEU A 517 6.83 -12.53 3.32
C LEU A 517 8.12 -13.17 2.80
N ASN A 518 8.21 -13.31 1.48
CA ASN A 518 9.42 -13.80 0.85
C ASN A 518 10.57 -12.84 1.12
N LEU A 519 11.67 -13.40 1.62
CA LEU A 519 12.90 -12.64 1.82
C LEU A 519 13.62 -12.50 0.48
N LEU A 520 13.79 -11.26 0.02
CA LEU A 520 14.55 -10.98 -1.19
C LEU A 520 16.03 -11.35 -1.05
N PRO A 521 16.75 -11.63 -2.14
CA PRO A 521 18.20 -11.68 -2.16
C PRO A 521 18.84 -10.38 -1.62
N GLU A 522 20.04 -10.44 -1.05
CA GLU A 522 20.68 -9.27 -0.42
C GLU A 522 20.83 -8.06 -1.34
N ASN A 523 21.17 -8.28 -2.61
CA ASN A 523 21.29 -7.24 -3.63
C ASN A 523 19.95 -6.64 -4.09
N GLN A 524 18.82 -7.15 -3.57
CA GLN A 524 17.47 -6.67 -3.86
C GLN A 524 16.75 -6.19 -2.60
N ARG A 525 17.44 -6.14 -1.45
CA ARG A 525 16.89 -5.59 -0.21
C ARG A 525 17.14 -4.08 -0.16
N PRO A 526 16.21 -3.29 0.42
CA PRO A 526 16.48 -1.90 0.76
C PRO A 526 17.73 -1.78 1.65
N ARG A 527 18.44 -0.66 1.56
CA ARG A 527 19.59 -0.42 2.44
C ARG A 527 19.11 -0.30 3.89
N SER A 528 19.76 -1.04 4.79
CA SER A 528 19.55 -0.83 6.22
C SER A 528 20.09 0.54 6.60
N SER A 529 19.23 1.40 7.14
CA SER A 529 19.61 2.68 7.73
C SER A 529 20.32 2.54 9.09
N THR A 530 20.37 1.33 9.67
CA THR A 530 20.99 1.12 10.98
C THR A 530 22.49 0.95 10.85
N ALA A 531 23.26 1.88 11.43
CA ALA A 531 24.71 1.79 11.49
C ALA A 531 25.16 0.60 12.36
N GLU A 532 26.11 -0.19 11.87
CA GLU A 532 26.74 -1.29 12.63
C GLU A 532 27.78 -0.72 13.60
N PHE A 533 27.33 -0.14 14.71
CA PHE A 533 28.21 0.47 15.72
C PHE A 533 29.36 -0.45 16.14
N SER A 534 29.08 -1.73 16.38
CA SER A 534 30.09 -2.71 16.82
C SER A 534 31.20 -2.95 15.80
N LYS A 535 30.89 -2.88 14.51
CA LYS A 535 31.88 -3.01 13.44
C LYS A 535 32.77 -1.76 13.40
N TYR A 536 32.16 -0.59 13.26
CA TYR A 536 32.90 0.68 13.16
C TYR A 536 33.67 1.03 14.43
N TRP A 537 33.17 0.68 15.62
CA TRP A 537 33.89 0.90 16.88
C TRP A 537 35.05 -0.08 17.11
N LYS A 538 35.03 -1.27 16.49
CA LYS A 538 36.16 -2.22 16.52
C LYS A 538 37.25 -1.84 15.52
N GLU A 539 36.85 -1.40 14.34
CA GLU A 539 37.78 -1.03 13.25
C GLU A 539 38.43 0.35 13.47
N GLY A 540 37.83 1.20 14.30
CA GLY A 540 38.25 2.60 14.48
C GLY A 540 37.71 3.51 13.37
N ALA A 541 37.70 4.83 13.61
CA ALA A 541 37.15 5.80 12.64
C ALA A 541 38.09 6.08 11.45
N ALA A 542 39.35 5.65 11.56
CA ALA A 542 40.40 5.80 10.58
C ALA A 542 40.38 4.63 9.57
N LYS A 543 40.34 4.94 8.27
CA LYS A 543 40.63 3.93 7.23
C LYS A 543 42.11 3.52 7.32
N GLU A 544 42.46 2.31 6.89
CA GLU A 544 43.86 1.85 6.84
C GLU A 544 44.73 2.90 6.11
N GLY A 545 45.69 3.48 6.84
CA GLY A 545 46.61 4.50 6.32
C GLY A 545 46.20 5.98 6.50
N GLU A 546 44.98 6.27 6.98
CA GLU A 546 44.54 7.63 7.32
C GLU A 546 44.50 7.81 8.85
N GLY A 547 45.19 8.81 9.41
CA GLY A 547 45.05 9.12 10.84
C GLY A 547 43.63 9.61 11.19
N GLU A 548 43.16 9.41 12.43
CA GLU A 548 41.81 9.80 12.86
C GLU A 548 41.49 11.28 12.64
N THR A 549 42.49 12.16 12.77
CA THR A 549 42.37 13.60 12.47
C THR A 549 42.02 13.87 11.00
N SER A 550 42.49 13.02 10.07
CA SER A 550 42.16 13.11 8.65
C SER A 550 40.69 12.76 8.38
N ALA A 551 40.18 11.71 9.04
CA ALA A 551 38.77 11.32 8.95
C ALA A 551 37.83 12.42 9.45
N VAL A 552 38.14 13.05 10.59
CA VAL A 552 37.39 14.19 11.11
C VAL A 552 37.48 15.39 10.18
N THR A 553 38.65 15.66 9.61
CA THR A 553 38.83 16.76 8.65
C THR A 553 37.96 16.56 7.40
N ASN A 554 37.83 15.33 6.91
CA ASN A 554 36.93 14.99 5.80
C ASN A 554 35.45 15.19 6.17
N VAL A 555 35.04 14.81 7.37
CA VAL A 555 33.68 15.07 7.88
C VAL A 555 33.43 16.58 8.00
N VAL A 556 34.36 17.34 8.56
CA VAL A 556 34.25 18.81 8.69
C VAL A 556 34.19 19.47 7.32
N ASN A 557 34.97 19.00 6.35
CA ASN A 557 34.93 19.51 4.97
C ASN A 557 33.59 19.23 4.30
N ARG A 558 33.01 18.04 4.50
CA ARG A 558 31.67 17.68 4.03
C ARG A 558 30.58 18.53 4.68
N TRP A 559 30.64 18.69 6.01
CA TRP A 559 29.71 19.53 6.77
C TRP A 559 29.77 20.99 6.31
N ARG A 560 30.96 21.58 6.21
CA ARG A 560 31.13 22.96 5.73
C ARG A 560 30.60 23.17 4.32
N ARG A 561 30.72 22.15 3.46
CA ARG A 561 30.26 22.21 2.06
C ARG A 561 28.81 21.75 1.89
N GLN A 562 28.15 21.30 2.96
CA GLN A 562 26.80 20.71 2.92
C GLN A 562 26.68 19.64 1.83
N ARG A 563 27.69 18.77 1.72
CA ARG A 563 27.74 17.63 0.78
C ARG A 563 27.92 16.35 1.57
N ARG A 564 27.01 15.39 1.40
CA ARG A 564 27.01 14.13 2.15
C ARG A 564 28.08 13.15 1.65
#